data_AF-A0A843B8S0-F1
#
_entry.id   AF-A0A843B8S0-F1
#
_cell.length_a   1.000
_cell.length_b   1.000
_cell.length_c   1.000
_cell.angle_alpha   90.00
_cell.angle_beta   90.00
_cell.angle_gamma   90.00
#
_symmetry.space_group_name_H-M   'P 1'
#
loop_
_entity.id
_entity.type
_entity.pdbx_description
1 polymer ?
#
loop_
_entity_poly.entity_id
_entity_poly.type
_entity_poly.pdbx_seq_one_letter_code
_entity_poly.pdbx_strand_id
1 'polypeptide(L)'
;MRWDKLWVVARKDLSEFRTNKYVMYSVLLMPLLLAVVLPAIYLAPVTMSLSGDQPLDVGNPTDVTVFVDQVVTGGTYSNATFLRCELTDAVAANCRFEASNLTNCLVRDSFVGNSTLNGSAMFSSNYIGLSTFGSMFSGVDLGGDNADQTFLLQFINFLLLFFIMIPVVLPTVMASYSFVGEKINRSLEPLLATPTTDAELLLGKSLSIFIPCMLATWLSFIPFAIIVNFLTEGPLGYAPLPDPVWMIGVFLIAPLFCVMSIALNVVVSSKVSDVRASQQIGSLIVLPVVVFFVVALSGLFTLGWVIMLALAAVVLLVDVGIVLVCLKTFQREQILVRWK
;
A
#
# COMPACT_ATOMS: atom_id res chain seq x y z
N MET A 1 34.95 -17.83 0.57
CA MET A 1 34.73 -16.49 -0.01
C MET A 1 35.48 -15.46 0.82
N ARG A 2 36.30 -14.63 0.18
CA ARG A 2 36.97 -13.49 0.80
C ARG A 2 36.07 -12.27 0.69
N TRP A 3 35.27 -12.02 1.72
CA TRP A 3 34.30 -10.93 1.80
C TRP A 3 34.91 -9.54 1.52
N ASP A 4 36.17 -9.32 1.90
CA ASP A 4 36.88 -8.07 1.64
C ASP A 4 37.00 -7.76 0.15
N LYS A 5 37.28 -8.76 -0.69
CA LYS A 5 37.42 -8.59 -2.14
C LYS A 5 36.07 -8.26 -2.80
N LEU A 6 35.01 -8.91 -2.33
CA LEU A 6 33.65 -8.70 -2.78
C LEU A 6 33.17 -7.28 -2.47
N TRP A 7 33.46 -6.77 -1.26
CA TRP A 7 33.13 -5.39 -0.89
C TRP A 7 33.91 -4.35 -1.70
N VAL A 8 35.18 -4.62 -2.05
CA VAL A 8 35.98 -3.73 -2.90
C VAL A 8 35.37 -3.59 -4.30
N VAL A 9 34.93 -4.69 -4.91
CA VAL A 9 34.24 -4.67 -6.21
C VAL A 9 32.92 -3.90 -6.09
N ALA A 10 32.10 -4.21 -5.08
CA ALA A 10 30.82 -3.54 -4.86
C ALA A 10 30.99 -2.03 -4.67
N ARG A 11 31.98 -1.61 -3.86
CA ARG A 11 32.26 -0.20 -3.57
C ARG A 11 32.75 0.56 -4.80
N LYS A 12 33.55 -0.09 -5.66
CA LYS A 12 34.01 0.49 -6.91
C LYS A 12 32.82 0.78 -7.83
N ASP A 13 32.01 -0.22 -8.15
CA ASP A 13 30.86 -0.05 -9.05
C ASP A 13 29.83 0.93 -8.45
N LEU A 14 29.60 0.87 -7.13
CA LEU A 14 28.71 1.81 -6.44
C LEU A 14 29.24 3.25 -6.53
N SER A 15 30.55 3.45 -6.52
CA SER A 15 31.15 4.77 -6.68
C SER A 15 30.96 5.33 -8.08
N GLU A 16 30.96 4.48 -9.12
CA GLU A 16 30.65 4.88 -10.50
C GLU A 16 29.19 5.34 -10.62
N PHE A 17 28.25 4.58 -10.04
CA PHE A 17 26.83 5.00 -9.97
C PHE A 17 26.64 6.29 -9.18
N ARG A 18 27.33 6.44 -8.03
CA ARG A 18 27.22 7.61 -7.17
C ARG A 18 27.81 8.88 -7.79
N THR A 19 28.80 8.75 -8.66
CA THR A 19 29.45 9.90 -9.31
C THR A 19 28.50 10.56 -10.32
N ASN A 20 27.63 9.78 -10.96
CA ASN A 20 26.62 10.33 -11.87
C ASN A 20 25.34 10.75 -11.10
N LYS A 21 25.32 12.02 -10.67
CA LYS A 21 24.19 12.62 -9.94
C LYS A 21 22.85 12.42 -10.64
N TYR A 22 22.79 12.44 -11.97
CA TYR A 22 21.54 12.27 -12.73
C TYR A 22 20.97 10.85 -12.61
N VAL A 23 21.83 9.83 -12.61
CA VAL A 23 21.43 8.44 -12.42
C VAL A 23 20.93 8.22 -10.99
N MET A 24 21.63 8.77 -10.00
CA MET A 24 21.18 8.67 -8.61
C MET A 24 19.85 9.39 -8.39
N TYR A 25 19.69 10.60 -8.93
CA TYR A 25 18.44 11.34 -8.82
C TYR A 25 17.30 10.62 -9.53
N SER A 26 17.49 10.09 -10.74
CA SER A 26 16.39 9.39 -11.44
C SER A 26 15.94 8.12 -10.72
N VAL A 27 16.88 7.39 -10.11
CA VAL A 27 16.61 6.17 -9.33
C VAL A 27 15.86 6.47 -8.04
N LEU A 28 16.18 7.58 -7.36
CA LEU A 28 15.54 7.96 -6.10
C LEU A 28 14.23 8.74 -6.32
N LEU A 29 14.21 9.62 -7.32
CA LEU A 29 13.13 10.57 -7.54
C LEU A 29 11.84 9.86 -7.96
N MET A 30 11.91 8.81 -8.77
CA MET A 30 10.69 8.11 -9.21
C MET A 30 9.97 7.41 -8.05
N PRO A 31 10.64 6.57 -7.23
CA PRO A 31 10.06 6.00 -6.01
C PRO A 31 9.54 7.04 -5.02
N LEU A 32 10.30 8.13 -4.81
CA LEU A 32 9.94 9.17 -3.85
C LEU A 32 8.73 9.98 -4.33
N LEU A 33 8.68 10.31 -5.63
CA LEU A 33 7.54 10.96 -6.23
C LEU A 33 6.31 10.06 -6.11
N LEU A 34 6.42 8.77 -6.44
CA LEU A 34 5.30 7.83 -6.30
C LEU A 34 4.84 7.72 -4.84
N ALA A 35 5.77 7.62 -3.90
CA ALA A 35 5.50 7.54 -2.46
C ALA A 35 4.77 8.77 -1.90
N VAL A 36 4.94 9.95 -2.50
CA VAL A 36 4.26 11.18 -2.06
C VAL A 36 2.96 11.40 -2.83
N VAL A 37 3.02 11.27 -4.15
CA VAL A 37 1.93 11.63 -5.06
C VAL A 37 0.80 10.61 -5.00
N LEU A 38 1.12 9.31 -4.92
CA LEU A 38 0.11 8.26 -4.94
C LEU A 38 -0.84 8.35 -3.73
N PRO A 39 -0.38 8.34 -2.47
CA PRO A 39 -1.30 8.46 -1.34
C PRO A 39 -2.06 9.80 -1.37
N ALA A 40 -1.43 10.89 -1.79
CA ALA A 40 -2.12 12.18 -1.89
C ALA A 40 -3.25 12.16 -2.93
N ILE A 41 -3.03 11.61 -4.12
CA ILE A 41 -4.05 11.56 -5.18
C ILE A 41 -5.20 10.62 -4.81
N TYR A 42 -4.88 9.45 -4.24
CA TYR A 42 -5.88 8.41 -4.03
C TYR A 42 -6.59 8.50 -2.67
N LEU A 43 -5.88 8.87 -1.60
CA LEU A 43 -6.48 8.95 -0.26
C LEU A 43 -7.15 10.29 0.00
N ALA A 44 -6.61 11.43 -0.48
CA ALA A 44 -7.19 12.73 -0.14
C ALA A 44 -8.67 12.89 -0.52
N PRO A 45 -9.15 12.44 -1.71
CA PRO A 45 -10.57 12.53 -2.05
C PRO A 45 -11.44 11.66 -1.12
N VAL A 46 -10.94 10.46 -0.81
CA VAL A 46 -11.63 9.48 0.02
C VAL A 46 -11.73 9.95 1.47
N THR A 47 -10.64 10.50 2.02
CA THR A 47 -10.63 11.00 3.40
C THR A 47 -11.45 12.27 3.54
N MET A 48 -11.46 13.14 2.53
CA MET A 48 -12.31 14.33 2.48
C MET A 48 -13.81 13.98 2.41
N SER A 49 -14.19 12.94 1.66
CA SER A 49 -15.59 12.47 1.65
C SER A 49 -16.01 11.85 2.98
N LEU A 50 -15.07 11.24 3.71
CA LEU A 50 -15.34 10.58 5.00
C LEU A 50 -15.33 11.56 6.19
N SER A 51 -14.56 12.66 6.11
CA SER A 51 -14.50 13.69 7.15
C SER A 51 -15.72 14.62 7.23
N GLY A 52 -16.79 14.29 6.50
CA GLY A 52 -17.87 15.20 6.15
C GLY A 52 -18.82 15.62 7.27
N ASP A 53 -18.82 15.00 8.44
CA ASP A 53 -19.83 15.34 9.44
C ASP A 53 -19.33 14.94 10.84
N GLN A 54 -18.82 15.92 11.60
CA GLN A 54 -18.58 15.72 13.04
C GLN A 54 -19.94 15.45 13.70
N PRO A 55 -20.04 14.52 14.66
CA PRO A 55 -21.27 14.32 15.42
C PRO A 55 -21.80 15.66 15.91
N LEU A 56 -23.03 16.02 15.53
CA LEU A 56 -23.69 17.16 16.13
C LEU A 56 -23.73 16.91 17.65
N ASP A 57 -23.26 17.84 18.48
CA ASP A 57 -23.43 17.71 19.93
C ASP A 57 -24.91 17.97 20.25
N VAL A 58 -25.72 16.92 20.07
CA VAL A 58 -27.11 16.88 20.52
C VAL A 58 -27.03 16.73 22.04
N GLY A 59 -26.68 17.83 22.71
CA GLY A 59 -26.35 17.85 24.14
C GLY A 59 -27.35 17.01 24.91
N ASN A 60 -26.86 16.03 25.68
CA ASN A 60 -27.73 15.10 26.39
C ASN A 60 -28.69 15.91 27.27
N PRO A 61 -30.00 15.93 26.98
CA PRO A 61 -30.91 16.81 27.69
C PRO A 61 -31.14 16.22 29.09
N THR A 62 -30.29 16.58 30.04
CA THR A 62 -30.35 16.07 31.43
C THR A 62 -31.59 16.52 32.20
N ASP A 63 -32.39 17.45 31.65
CA ASP A 63 -33.60 18.02 32.26
C ASP A 63 -34.79 18.11 31.29
N VAL A 64 -35.10 17.06 30.50
CA VAL A 64 -36.21 17.15 29.53
C VAL A 64 -37.15 15.94 29.51
N THR A 65 -38.37 16.19 29.02
CA THR A 65 -39.49 15.27 28.85
C THR A 65 -39.08 13.99 28.13
N VAL A 66 -39.26 12.87 28.82
CA VAL A 66 -38.99 11.53 28.30
C VAL A 66 -40.31 10.83 27.98
N PHE A 67 -40.48 10.41 26.74
CA PHE A 67 -41.57 9.58 26.28
C PHE A 67 -41.06 8.16 26.08
N VAL A 68 -41.76 7.18 26.66
CA VAL A 68 -41.34 5.77 26.62
C VAL A 68 -42.52 4.89 26.23
N ASP A 69 -42.37 4.06 25.21
CA ASP A 69 -43.38 3.11 24.74
C ASP A 69 -44.75 3.76 24.41
N GLN A 70 -44.73 4.95 23.80
CA GLN A 70 -45.95 5.70 23.47
C GLN A 70 -46.14 5.91 21.97
N VAL A 71 -47.41 6.01 21.56
CA VAL A 71 -47.82 6.47 20.23
C VAL A 71 -48.14 7.96 20.30
N VAL A 72 -47.40 8.76 19.55
CA VAL A 72 -47.44 10.22 19.57
C VAL A 72 -47.88 10.72 18.20
N THR A 73 -49.06 11.33 18.14
CA THR A 73 -49.67 11.78 16.88
C THR A 73 -49.74 13.29 16.81
N GLY A 74 -49.04 13.89 15.85
CA GLY A 74 -49.02 15.32 15.63
C GLY A 74 -48.22 16.12 16.66
N GLY A 75 -47.87 17.36 16.30
CA GLY A 75 -47.27 18.33 17.22
C GLY A 75 -45.81 18.67 16.94
N THR A 76 -45.30 19.63 17.71
CA THR A 76 -43.92 20.11 17.64
C THR A 76 -43.22 19.82 18.96
N TYR A 77 -42.14 19.05 18.91
CA TYR A 77 -41.35 18.65 20.06
C TYR A 77 -39.96 19.27 19.97
N SER A 78 -39.50 19.88 21.07
CA SER A 78 -38.14 20.38 21.20
C SER A 78 -37.48 19.84 22.46
N ASN A 79 -36.20 19.49 22.35
CA ASN A 79 -35.36 18.99 23.45
C ASN A 79 -35.81 17.65 24.10
N ALA A 80 -36.75 16.91 23.52
CA ALA A 80 -37.34 15.72 24.13
C ALA A 80 -36.59 14.42 23.83
N THR A 81 -36.74 13.42 24.71
CA THR A 81 -36.21 12.06 24.49
C THR A 81 -37.35 11.06 24.26
N PHE A 82 -37.29 10.29 23.19
CA PHE A 82 -38.24 9.26 22.80
C PHE A 82 -37.56 7.89 22.78
N LEU A 83 -38.07 6.97 23.58
CA LEU A 83 -37.57 5.60 23.69
C LEU A 83 -38.68 4.63 23.30
N ARG A 84 -38.47 3.85 22.22
CA ARG A 84 -39.44 2.86 21.71
C ARG A 84 -40.82 3.45 21.41
N CYS A 85 -40.86 4.62 20.80
CA CYS A 85 -42.12 5.31 20.49
C CYS A 85 -42.50 5.19 19.01
N GLU A 86 -43.79 5.34 18.70
CA GLU A 86 -44.29 5.53 17.34
C GLU A 86 -44.74 6.98 17.16
N LEU A 87 -44.10 7.73 16.28
CA LEU A 87 -44.46 9.11 15.96
C LEU A 87 -45.10 9.19 14.59
N THR A 88 -46.22 9.92 14.48
CA THR A 88 -46.87 10.21 13.20
C THR A 88 -47.12 11.70 13.04
N ASP A 89 -46.82 12.26 11.86
CA ASP A 89 -47.12 13.65 11.47
C ASP A 89 -46.59 14.73 12.44
N ALA A 90 -45.37 14.53 12.97
CA ALA A 90 -44.78 15.39 14.00
C ALA A 90 -43.48 16.08 13.55
N VAL A 91 -43.19 17.26 14.13
CA VAL A 91 -41.93 17.99 13.95
C VAL A 91 -41.09 17.88 15.21
N ALA A 92 -39.86 17.38 15.10
CA ALA A 92 -38.93 17.24 16.22
C ALA A 92 -37.64 18.04 15.97
N ALA A 93 -37.18 18.79 16.97
CA ALA A 93 -35.94 19.55 16.94
C ALA A 93 -35.13 19.34 18.22
N ASN A 94 -33.81 19.16 18.13
CA ASN A 94 -32.96 18.87 19.30
C ASN A 94 -33.44 17.67 20.14
N CYS A 95 -34.06 16.67 19.51
CA CYS A 95 -34.62 15.51 20.20
C CYS A 95 -33.69 14.30 20.11
N ARG A 96 -33.87 13.34 21.02
CA ARG A 96 -33.18 12.05 20.99
C ARG A 96 -34.18 10.92 20.78
N PHE A 97 -34.03 10.15 19.71
CA PHE A 97 -34.85 8.99 19.39
C PHE A 97 -34.03 7.71 19.53
N GLU A 98 -34.58 6.71 20.21
CA GLU A 98 -33.97 5.38 20.32
C GLU A 98 -35.03 4.30 20.09
N ALA A 99 -34.75 3.34 19.21
CA ALA A 99 -35.64 2.21 18.89
C ALA A 99 -37.07 2.62 18.49
N SER A 100 -37.26 3.77 17.83
CA SER A 100 -38.56 4.38 17.55
C SER A 100 -38.93 4.35 16.06
N ASN A 101 -40.22 4.41 15.73
CA ASN A 101 -40.71 4.47 14.36
C ASN A 101 -41.34 5.83 14.08
N LEU A 102 -40.85 6.54 13.07
CA LEU A 102 -41.31 7.87 12.69
C LEU A 102 -41.95 7.83 11.30
N THR A 103 -43.21 8.24 11.20
CA THR A 103 -43.98 8.26 9.95
C THR A 103 -44.41 9.69 9.63
N ASN A 104 -44.11 10.20 8.42
CA ASN A 104 -44.39 11.59 8.02
C ASN A 104 -43.85 12.66 9.00
N CYS A 105 -42.70 12.40 9.62
CA CYS A 105 -42.10 13.33 10.58
C CYS A 105 -41.01 14.21 9.96
N LEU A 106 -40.81 15.41 10.52
CA LEU A 106 -39.67 16.27 10.21
C LEU A 106 -38.74 16.33 11.43
N VAL A 107 -37.52 15.82 11.29
CA VAL A 107 -36.51 15.74 12.37
C VAL A 107 -35.35 16.68 12.04
N ARG A 108 -34.96 17.54 12.99
CA ARG A 108 -33.83 18.47 12.82
C ARG A 108 -32.94 18.51 14.05
N ASP A 109 -31.64 18.71 13.86
CA ASP A 109 -30.67 18.91 14.95
C ASP A 109 -30.74 17.83 16.05
N SER A 110 -31.10 16.60 15.69
CA SER A 110 -31.52 15.53 16.62
C SER A 110 -30.62 14.30 16.51
N PHE A 111 -30.72 13.38 17.47
CA PHE A 111 -30.08 12.06 17.41
C PHE A 111 -31.13 10.97 17.16
N VAL A 112 -30.86 10.02 16.25
CA VAL A 112 -31.78 8.93 15.88
C VAL A 112 -31.06 7.58 15.88
N GLY A 113 -31.26 6.76 16.91
CA GLY A 113 -30.62 5.44 17.07
C GLY A 113 -31.59 4.27 16.88
N ASN A 114 -31.18 3.23 16.15
CA ASN A 114 -31.89 1.97 15.90
C ASN A 114 -33.38 2.17 15.53
N SER A 115 -33.67 3.23 14.78
CA SER A 115 -35.02 3.72 14.53
C SER A 115 -35.37 3.67 13.04
N THR A 116 -36.66 3.77 12.73
CA THR A 116 -37.16 3.67 11.36
C THR A 116 -37.81 4.99 10.91
N LEU A 117 -37.47 5.47 9.71
CA LEU A 117 -38.06 6.66 9.09
C LEU A 117 -38.91 6.26 7.87
N ASN A 118 -40.21 6.48 7.92
CA ASN A 118 -41.15 6.23 6.83
C ASN A 118 -41.76 7.54 6.32
N GLY A 119 -41.57 7.89 5.05
CA GLY A 119 -42.07 9.14 4.45
C GLY A 119 -41.63 10.41 5.18
N SER A 120 -40.53 10.34 5.94
CA SER A 120 -40.08 11.37 6.87
C SER A 120 -38.87 12.13 6.33
N ALA A 121 -38.60 13.31 6.88
CA ALA A 121 -37.46 14.14 6.48
C ALA A 121 -36.56 14.43 7.69
N MET A 122 -35.25 14.18 7.57
CA MET A 122 -34.25 14.41 8.62
C MET A 122 -33.16 15.35 8.13
N PHE A 123 -32.79 16.37 8.90
CA PHE A 123 -31.77 17.34 8.50
C PHE A 123 -30.82 17.66 9.65
N SER A 124 -29.52 17.82 9.33
CA SER A 124 -28.48 18.22 10.28
C SER A 124 -28.55 17.40 11.57
N SER A 125 -28.64 16.07 11.49
CA SER A 125 -28.95 15.23 12.65
C SER A 125 -28.08 13.98 12.67
N ASN A 126 -27.79 13.44 13.84
CA ASN A 126 -26.97 12.24 13.97
C ASN A 126 -27.83 10.97 13.92
N TYR A 127 -27.32 9.87 13.38
CA TYR A 127 -28.01 8.59 13.44
C TYR A 127 -27.10 7.39 13.73
N ILE A 128 -27.71 6.29 14.17
CA ILE A 128 -27.11 4.97 14.36
C ILE A 128 -28.15 3.94 13.92
N GLY A 129 -27.79 2.95 13.09
CA GLY A 129 -28.69 1.83 12.77
C GLY A 129 -30.07 2.24 12.21
N LEU A 130 -30.10 3.25 11.34
CA LEU A 130 -31.32 3.86 10.81
C LEU A 130 -31.84 3.12 9.57
N SER A 131 -33.11 2.73 9.55
CA SER A 131 -33.75 2.18 8.34
C SER A 131 -34.74 3.19 7.74
N THR A 132 -34.63 3.48 6.45
CA THR A 132 -35.45 4.50 5.78
C THR A 132 -36.33 3.91 4.65
N PHE A 133 -37.58 4.36 4.57
CA PHE A 133 -38.53 4.03 3.50
C PHE A 133 -39.16 5.31 2.94
N GLY A 134 -38.81 5.70 1.72
CA GLY A 134 -39.37 6.90 1.07
C GLY A 134 -39.05 8.21 1.81
N SER A 135 -37.97 8.24 2.59
CA SER A 135 -37.59 9.35 3.47
C SER A 135 -36.38 10.12 2.92
N MET A 136 -36.30 11.42 3.17
CA MET A 136 -35.16 12.26 2.83
C MET A 136 -34.31 12.48 4.10
N PHE A 137 -32.99 12.30 4.05
CA PHE A 137 -32.16 12.54 5.22
C PHE A 137 -30.82 13.20 4.87
N SER A 138 -30.31 14.02 5.80
CA SER A 138 -29.00 14.67 5.80
C SER A 138 -28.48 14.66 7.24
N GLY A 139 -27.36 13.98 7.48
CA GLY A 139 -26.90 13.73 8.84
C GLY A 139 -25.66 12.85 8.96
N VAL A 140 -25.10 12.82 10.18
CA VAL A 140 -23.86 12.10 10.54
C VAL A 140 -24.21 10.67 10.98
N ASP A 141 -23.59 9.65 10.36
CA ASP A 141 -23.66 8.29 10.89
C ASP A 141 -22.66 8.10 12.03
N LEU A 142 -23.17 7.90 13.26
CA LEU A 142 -22.38 7.59 14.45
C LEU A 142 -22.16 6.09 14.62
N GLY A 143 -22.85 5.28 13.81
CA GLY A 143 -22.74 3.83 13.79
C GLY A 143 -21.53 3.34 13.03
N GLY A 144 -20.83 4.26 12.34
CA GLY A 144 -19.57 4.06 11.65
C GLY A 144 -19.66 2.81 10.80
N ASP A 145 -20.26 2.92 9.63
CA ASP A 145 -20.33 1.79 8.72
C ASP A 145 -18.92 1.23 8.51
N ASN A 146 -18.66 0.05 9.10
CA ASN A 146 -17.35 -0.61 9.09
C ASN A 146 -16.88 -0.83 7.65
N ALA A 147 -17.79 -0.79 6.67
CA ALA A 147 -17.52 -0.95 5.25
C ALA A 147 -16.53 0.11 4.72
N ASP A 148 -16.71 1.38 5.06
CA ASP A 148 -15.87 2.47 4.53
C ASP A 148 -14.47 2.48 5.16
N GLN A 149 -14.40 2.26 6.48
CA GLN A 149 -13.13 2.12 7.19
C GLN A 149 -12.39 0.84 6.77
N THR A 150 -13.11 -0.27 6.57
CA THR A 150 -12.54 -1.53 6.06
C THR A 150 -12.04 -1.36 4.63
N PHE A 151 -12.79 -0.66 3.76
CA PHE A 151 -12.37 -0.35 2.41
C PHE A 151 -11.10 0.52 2.42
N LEU A 152 -11.05 1.55 3.26
CA LEU A 152 -9.88 2.42 3.41
C LEU A 152 -8.65 1.62 3.87
N LEU A 153 -8.79 0.76 4.89
CA LEU A 153 -7.71 -0.10 5.36
C LEU A 153 -7.25 -1.11 4.30
N GLN A 154 -8.19 -1.71 3.56
CA GLN A 154 -7.89 -2.61 2.45
C GLN A 154 -7.16 -1.85 1.33
N PHE A 155 -7.60 -0.63 1.03
CA PHE A 155 -6.98 0.24 0.04
C PHE A 155 -5.55 0.65 0.42
N ILE A 156 -5.33 1.05 1.68
CA ILE A 156 -3.98 1.31 2.21
C ILE A 156 -3.11 0.06 2.02
N ASN A 157 -3.59 -1.12 2.39
CA ASN A 157 -2.82 -2.36 2.21
C ASN A 157 -2.53 -2.69 0.74
N PHE A 158 -3.37 -2.28 -0.21
CA PHE A 158 -3.04 -2.40 -1.64
C PHE A 158 -1.88 -1.51 -2.08
N LEU A 159 -1.66 -0.37 -1.41
CA LEU A 159 -0.54 0.52 -1.73
C LEU A 159 0.83 -0.14 -1.46
N LEU A 160 0.88 -1.17 -0.61
CA LEU A 160 2.09 -1.95 -0.34
C LEU A 160 2.65 -2.59 -1.62
N LEU A 161 1.80 -2.93 -2.60
CA LEU A 161 2.23 -3.49 -3.87
C LEU A 161 3.27 -2.60 -4.55
N PHE A 162 3.02 -1.29 -4.61
CA PHE A 162 3.91 -0.36 -5.29
C PHE A 162 5.29 -0.33 -4.63
N PHE A 163 5.34 -0.50 -3.31
CA PHE A 163 6.59 -0.63 -2.55
C PHE A 163 7.34 -1.94 -2.83
N ILE A 164 6.65 -3.04 -3.10
CA ILE A 164 7.27 -4.30 -3.52
C ILE A 164 7.74 -4.22 -4.98
N MET A 165 7.05 -3.46 -5.83
CA MET A 165 7.38 -3.30 -7.25
C MET A 165 8.64 -2.46 -7.49
N ILE A 166 8.87 -1.40 -6.71
CA ILE A 166 10.06 -0.54 -6.81
C ILE A 166 11.38 -1.34 -6.82
N PRO A 167 11.67 -2.19 -5.80
CA PRO A 167 12.89 -2.96 -5.74
C PRO A 167 12.92 -4.13 -6.74
N VAL A 168 11.87 -4.38 -7.52
CA VAL A 168 11.88 -5.32 -8.65
C VAL A 168 12.23 -4.63 -9.96
N VAL A 169 11.70 -3.43 -10.19
CA VAL A 169 11.87 -2.68 -11.44
C VAL A 169 13.24 -2.01 -11.51
N LEU A 170 13.70 -1.38 -10.42
CA LEU A 170 14.95 -0.64 -10.41
C LEU A 170 16.19 -1.50 -10.74
N PRO A 171 16.34 -2.72 -10.17
CA PRO A 171 17.48 -3.56 -10.52
C PRO A 171 17.48 -3.99 -11.99
N THR A 172 16.33 -4.14 -12.65
CA THR A 172 16.28 -4.50 -14.08
C THR A 172 17.00 -3.48 -14.95
N VAL A 173 16.83 -2.19 -14.65
CA VAL A 173 17.50 -1.12 -15.37
C VAL A 173 19.00 -1.14 -15.04
N MET A 174 19.36 -1.14 -13.75
CA MET A 174 20.77 -1.07 -13.32
C MET A 174 21.59 -2.31 -13.70
N ALA A 175 21.03 -3.51 -13.54
CA ALA A 175 21.68 -4.77 -13.89
C ALA A 175 21.89 -4.86 -15.41
N SER A 176 20.93 -4.43 -16.22
CA SER A 176 21.11 -4.43 -17.68
C SER A 176 22.28 -3.53 -18.10
N TYR A 177 22.45 -2.35 -17.48
CA TYR A 177 23.60 -1.48 -17.78
C TYR A 177 24.92 -2.05 -17.24
N SER A 178 24.95 -2.61 -16.04
CA SER A 178 26.19 -3.15 -15.47
C SER A 178 26.65 -4.44 -16.16
N PHE A 179 25.77 -5.38 -16.46
CA PHE A 179 26.17 -6.66 -17.07
C PHE A 179 26.26 -6.57 -18.59
N VAL A 180 25.23 -6.06 -19.27
CA VAL A 180 25.21 -6.01 -20.75
C VAL A 180 26.01 -4.81 -21.27
N GLY A 181 25.96 -3.67 -20.60
CA GLY A 181 26.76 -2.49 -21.00
C GLY A 181 28.27 -2.73 -20.91
N GLU A 182 28.75 -3.37 -19.83
CA GLU A 182 30.17 -3.71 -19.70
C GLU A 182 30.61 -4.81 -20.69
N LYS A 183 29.69 -5.71 -21.06
CA LYS A 183 29.90 -6.68 -22.15
C LYS A 183 30.13 -5.98 -23.49
N ILE A 184 29.32 -4.98 -23.83
CA ILE A 184 29.46 -4.21 -25.08
C ILE A 184 30.77 -3.40 -25.08
N ASN A 185 31.15 -2.84 -23.94
CA ASN A 185 32.34 -1.98 -23.81
C ASN A 185 33.67 -2.76 -23.64
N ARG A 186 33.66 -4.10 -23.69
CA ARG A 186 34.83 -4.98 -23.42
C ARG A 186 35.56 -4.74 -22.10
N SER A 187 34.92 -4.08 -21.13
CA SER A 187 35.53 -3.76 -19.84
C SER A 187 35.53 -4.93 -18.85
N LEU A 188 34.91 -6.06 -19.21
CA LEU A 188 34.88 -7.29 -18.39
C LEU A 188 36.16 -8.14 -18.53
N GLU A 189 36.89 -8.02 -19.65
CA GLU A 189 38.11 -8.80 -19.91
C GLU A 189 39.24 -8.52 -18.90
N PRO A 190 39.52 -7.26 -18.50
CA PRO A 190 40.53 -6.97 -17.49
C PRO A 190 40.14 -7.40 -16.06
N LEU A 191 38.84 -7.49 -15.76
CA LEU A 191 38.31 -7.88 -14.45
C LEU A 191 38.40 -9.39 -14.22
N LEU A 192 38.23 -10.19 -15.28
CA LEU A 192 38.42 -11.64 -15.26
C LEU A 192 39.89 -12.06 -15.08
N ALA A 193 40.83 -11.16 -15.37
CA ALA A 193 42.26 -11.36 -15.14
C ALA A 193 42.69 -11.14 -13.68
N THR A 194 41.78 -10.64 -12.82
CA THR A 194 42.06 -10.50 -11.37
C THR A 194 41.90 -11.84 -10.64
N PRO A 195 42.65 -12.09 -9.55
CA PRO A 195 42.52 -13.31 -8.75
C PRO A 195 41.27 -13.23 -7.84
N THR A 196 40.10 -13.05 -8.43
CA THR A 196 38.77 -13.09 -7.80
C THR A 196 37.99 -14.29 -8.35
N THR A 197 37.23 -14.98 -7.49
CA THR A 197 36.36 -16.08 -7.94
C THR A 197 35.11 -15.53 -8.63
N ASP A 198 34.51 -16.29 -9.54
CA ASP A 198 33.32 -15.84 -10.29
C ASP A 198 32.15 -15.50 -9.38
N ALA A 199 31.96 -16.28 -8.33
CA ALA A 199 30.94 -16.02 -7.33
C ALA A 199 31.22 -14.73 -6.54
N GLU A 200 32.47 -14.40 -6.24
CA GLU A 200 32.83 -13.15 -5.55
C GLU A 200 32.62 -11.92 -6.44
N LEU A 201 32.95 -12.04 -7.73
CA LEU A 201 32.74 -10.97 -8.71
C LEU A 201 31.24 -10.71 -8.93
N LEU A 202 30.47 -11.78 -9.17
CA LEU A 202 29.03 -11.70 -9.42
C LEU A 202 28.30 -11.14 -8.20
N LEU A 203 28.60 -11.64 -7.00
CA LEU A 203 27.99 -11.14 -5.77
C LEU A 203 28.40 -9.69 -5.45
N GLY A 204 29.63 -9.29 -5.76
CA GLY A 204 30.08 -7.90 -5.62
C GLY A 204 29.27 -6.96 -6.51
N LYS A 205 29.05 -7.34 -7.77
CA LYS A 205 28.20 -6.58 -8.72
C LYS A 205 26.74 -6.55 -8.29
N SER A 206 26.18 -7.68 -7.87
CA SER A 206 24.79 -7.71 -7.40
C SER A 206 24.60 -6.84 -6.15
N LEU A 207 25.56 -6.82 -5.22
CA LEU A 207 25.49 -5.97 -4.03
C LEU A 207 25.59 -4.47 -4.35
N SER A 208 26.41 -4.10 -5.33
CA SER A 208 26.49 -2.72 -5.84
C SER A 208 25.14 -2.20 -6.34
N ILE A 209 24.31 -3.07 -6.93
CA ILE A 209 22.96 -2.74 -7.41
C ILE A 209 21.92 -2.82 -6.28
N PHE A 210 22.02 -3.83 -5.43
CA PHE A 210 21.07 -4.08 -4.34
C PHE A 210 20.98 -2.91 -3.35
N ILE A 211 22.13 -2.40 -2.91
CA ILE A 211 22.20 -1.33 -1.90
C ILE A 211 21.43 -0.07 -2.34
N PRO A 212 21.69 0.54 -3.51
CA PRO A 212 20.98 1.74 -3.93
C PRO A 212 19.49 1.49 -4.19
N CYS A 213 19.10 0.31 -4.70
CA CYS A 213 17.68 -0.03 -4.90
C CYS A 213 16.91 -0.12 -3.58
N MET A 214 17.49 -0.77 -2.57
CA MET A 214 16.86 -0.91 -1.26
C MET A 214 16.82 0.41 -0.50
N LEU A 215 17.91 1.19 -0.55
CA LEU A 215 17.93 2.53 0.05
C LEU A 215 16.86 3.43 -0.57
N ALA A 216 16.67 3.39 -1.89
CA ALA A 216 15.59 4.14 -2.53
C ALA A 216 14.20 3.72 -2.02
N THR A 217 13.98 2.42 -1.82
CA THR A 217 12.71 1.89 -1.31
C THR A 217 12.46 2.32 0.14
N TRP A 218 13.46 2.17 1.03
CA TRP A 218 13.33 2.56 2.43
C TRP A 218 13.21 4.06 2.63
N LEU A 219 13.97 4.87 1.88
CA LEU A 219 13.86 6.33 1.94
C LEU A 219 12.50 6.82 1.44
N SER A 220 11.90 6.12 0.46
CA SER A 220 10.56 6.45 -0.04
C SER A 220 9.46 6.03 0.93
N PHE A 221 9.69 5.02 1.76
CA PHE A 221 8.69 4.54 2.73
C PHE A 221 8.43 5.55 3.85
N ILE A 222 9.45 6.29 4.27
CA ILE A 222 9.35 7.30 5.35
C ILE A 222 8.30 8.39 5.03
N PRO A 223 8.41 9.17 3.94
CA PRO A 223 7.42 10.20 3.64
C PRO A 223 6.04 9.60 3.33
N PHE A 224 5.99 8.40 2.72
CA PHE A 224 4.73 7.71 2.48
C PHE A 224 3.97 7.42 3.78
N ALA A 225 4.64 6.83 4.77
CA ALA A 225 4.02 6.50 6.06
C ALA A 225 3.51 7.77 6.78
N ILE A 226 4.30 8.86 6.73
CA ILE A 226 3.91 10.15 7.31
C ILE A 226 2.65 10.69 6.63
N ILE A 227 2.62 10.71 5.29
CA ILE A 227 1.47 11.25 4.53
C ILE A 227 0.22 10.41 4.76
N VAL A 228 0.33 9.08 4.72
CA VAL A 228 -0.82 8.20 4.92
C VAL A 228 -1.38 8.36 6.34
N ASN A 229 -0.52 8.39 7.36
CA ASN A 229 -0.97 8.63 8.74
C ASN A 229 -1.66 9.98 8.86
N PHE A 230 -1.04 11.04 8.36
CA PHE A 230 -1.63 12.38 8.39
C PHE A 230 -3.00 12.47 7.69
N LEU A 231 -3.16 11.82 6.53
CA LEU A 231 -4.42 11.83 5.79
C LEU A 231 -5.50 10.96 6.45
N THR A 232 -5.11 9.93 7.19
CA THR A 232 -6.02 8.88 7.67
C THR A 232 -6.37 9.00 9.15
N GLU A 233 -5.59 9.73 9.94
CA GLU A 233 -5.84 9.98 11.37
C GLU A 233 -7.23 10.55 11.64
N GLY A 234 -7.75 11.43 10.75
CA GLY A 234 -9.11 11.95 10.84
C GLY A 234 -10.20 10.87 10.75
N PRO A 235 -10.33 10.16 9.61
CA PRO A 235 -11.40 9.18 9.40
C PRO A 235 -11.25 7.87 10.20
N LEU A 236 -10.03 7.42 10.55
CA LEU A 236 -9.83 6.20 11.34
C LEU A 236 -9.71 6.46 12.84
N GLY A 237 -9.40 7.69 13.28
CA GLY A 237 -9.14 8.01 14.68
C GLY A 237 -7.82 7.43 15.24
N TYR A 238 -7.06 6.69 14.42
CA TYR A 238 -5.73 6.17 14.76
C TYR A 238 -4.83 6.17 13.51
N ALA A 239 -3.50 6.14 13.74
CA ALA A 239 -2.51 6.02 12.68
C ALA A 239 -2.39 4.55 12.23
N PRO A 240 -2.75 4.20 10.98
CA PRO A 240 -2.75 2.81 10.51
C PRO A 240 -1.33 2.27 10.22
N LEU A 241 -0.34 3.14 10.02
CA LEU A 241 1.05 2.74 9.78
C LEU A 241 1.94 3.17 10.96
N PRO A 242 2.98 2.38 11.33
CA PRO A 242 3.45 1.16 10.68
C PRO A 242 2.75 -0.11 11.18
N ASP A 243 2.13 -0.84 10.26
CA ASP A 243 1.51 -2.15 10.52
C ASP A 243 2.53 -3.30 10.33
N PRO A 244 2.41 -4.44 11.05
CA PRO A 244 3.28 -5.61 10.86
C PRO A 244 3.35 -6.12 9.41
N VAL A 245 2.26 -6.07 8.64
CA VAL A 245 2.20 -6.46 7.22
C VAL A 245 3.13 -5.58 6.39
N TRP A 246 3.14 -4.28 6.66
CA TRP A 246 4.01 -3.31 5.99
C TRP A 246 5.48 -3.51 6.36
N MET A 247 5.76 -3.79 7.63
CA MET A 247 7.12 -4.10 8.06
C MET A 247 7.66 -5.35 7.36
N ILE A 248 6.87 -6.43 7.31
CA ILE A 248 7.25 -7.66 6.60
C ILE A 248 7.39 -7.38 5.09
N GLY A 249 6.46 -6.61 4.51
CA GLY A 249 6.50 -6.23 3.10
C GLY A 249 7.77 -5.48 2.70
N VAL A 250 8.12 -4.43 3.44
CA VAL A 250 9.20 -3.50 3.09
C VAL A 250 10.58 -4.01 3.53
N PHE A 251 10.67 -4.72 4.66
CA PHE A 251 11.96 -5.15 5.23
C PHE A 251 12.30 -6.61 4.99
N LEU A 252 11.35 -7.44 4.55
CA LEU A 252 11.61 -8.86 4.25
C LEU A 252 11.31 -9.19 2.79
N ILE A 253 10.10 -8.91 2.33
CA ILE A 253 9.65 -9.30 0.99
C ILE A 253 10.34 -8.46 -0.10
N ALA A 254 10.40 -7.14 0.05
CA ALA A 254 11.07 -6.24 -0.88
C ALA A 254 12.55 -6.60 -1.13
N PRO A 255 13.39 -6.87 -0.10
CA PRO A 255 14.74 -7.38 -0.29
C PRO A 255 14.83 -8.69 -1.07
N LEU A 256 13.96 -9.66 -0.77
CA LEU A 256 13.94 -10.94 -1.47
C LEU A 256 13.63 -10.73 -2.96
N PHE A 257 12.58 -9.98 -3.26
CA PHE A 257 12.23 -9.64 -4.64
C PHE A 257 13.31 -8.83 -5.37
N CYS A 258 14.09 -8.02 -4.67
CA CYS A 258 15.27 -7.34 -5.23
C CYS A 258 16.35 -8.34 -5.65
N VAL A 259 16.67 -9.32 -4.79
CA VAL A 259 17.62 -10.39 -5.08
C VAL A 259 17.13 -11.23 -6.27
N MET A 260 15.84 -11.60 -6.27
CA MET A 260 15.19 -12.30 -7.38
C MET A 260 15.38 -11.55 -8.70
N SER A 261 15.08 -10.25 -8.70
CA SER A 261 15.20 -9.40 -9.88
C SER A 261 16.64 -9.34 -10.38
N ILE A 262 17.62 -9.13 -9.50
CA ILE A 262 19.03 -9.09 -9.90
C ILE A 262 19.46 -10.43 -10.49
N ALA A 263 19.18 -11.54 -9.80
CA ALA A 263 19.63 -12.86 -10.23
C ALA A 263 19.04 -13.27 -11.59
N LEU A 264 17.75 -13.01 -11.81
CA LEU A 264 17.10 -13.26 -13.10
C LEU A 264 17.63 -12.34 -14.20
N ASN A 265 17.89 -11.06 -13.91
CA ASN A 265 18.49 -10.15 -14.89
C ASN A 265 19.91 -10.58 -15.29
N VAL A 266 20.70 -11.15 -14.37
CA VAL A 266 22.00 -11.75 -14.73
C VAL A 266 21.80 -12.91 -15.72
N VAL A 267 20.84 -13.80 -15.46
CA VAL A 267 20.53 -14.91 -16.36
C VAL A 267 20.09 -14.40 -17.74
N VAL A 268 19.23 -13.38 -17.79
CA VAL A 268 18.79 -12.75 -19.05
C VAL A 268 19.97 -12.11 -19.79
N SER A 269 20.85 -11.39 -19.07
CA SER A 269 22.02 -10.72 -19.65
C SER A 269 22.98 -11.69 -20.36
N SER A 270 23.02 -12.96 -19.93
CA SER A 270 23.84 -13.99 -20.58
C SER A 270 23.36 -14.34 -21.99
N LYS A 271 22.06 -14.20 -22.25
CA LYS A 271 21.40 -14.59 -23.52
C LYS A 271 21.24 -13.44 -24.50
N VAL A 272 21.41 -12.20 -24.03
CA VAL A 272 21.11 -10.99 -24.79
C VAL A 272 22.40 -10.18 -25.03
N SER A 273 22.49 -9.54 -26.19
CA SER A 273 23.59 -8.66 -26.58
C SER A 273 23.28 -7.18 -26.40
N ASP A 274 22.00 -6.81 -26.38
CA ASP A 274 21.54 -5.41 -26.33
C ASP A 274 20.94 -5.03 -24.97
N VAL A 275 21.34 -3.87 -24.45
CA VAL A 275 20.86 -3.34 -23.15
C VAL A 275 19.33 -3.18 -23.14
N ARG A 276 18.75 -2.67 -24.24
CA ARG A 276 17.30 -2.45 -24.33
C ARG A 276 16.51 -3.75 -24.35
N ALA A 277 16.99 -4.76 -25.08
CA ALA A 277 16.37 -6.08 -25.10
C ALA A 277 16.46 -6.77 -23.74
N SER A 278 17.60 -6.62 -23.04
CA SER A 278 17.78 -7.11 -21.67
C SER A 278 16.78 -6.45 -20.70
N GLN A 279 16.56 -5.14 -20.82
CA GLN A 279 15.59 -4.43 -19.98
C GLN A 279 14.14 -4.88 -20.24
N GLN A 280 13.75 -5.11 -21.49
CA GLN A 280 12.39 -5.55 -21.83
C GLN A 280 12.11 -6.98 -21.38
N ILE A 281 13.06 -7.89 -21.54
CA ILE A 281 12.91 -9.27 -21.07
C ILE A 281 13.00 -9.30 -19.54
N GLY A 282 13.91 -8.51 -18.96
CA GLY A 282 14.05 -8.36 -17.51
C GLY A 282 12.87 -7.67 -16.84
N SER A 283 12.15 -6.78 -17.52
CA SER A 283 10.96 -6.15 -16.92
C SER A 283 9.81 -7.14 -16.75
N LEU A 284 9.81 -8.25 -17.49
CA LEU A 284 8.84 -9.33 -17.32
C LEU A 284 8.97 -10.04 -15.96
N ILE A 285 10.09 -9.84 -15.24
CA ILE A 285 10.29 -10.35 -13.86
C ILE A 285 9.31 -9.72 -12.87
N VAL A 286 8.66 -8.62 -13.24
CA VAL A 286 7.59 -7.99 -12.47
C VAL A 286 6.32 -8.84 -12.43
N LEU A 287 6.11 -9.70 -13.43
CA LEU A 287 4.86 -10.43 -13.63
C LEU A 287 4.45 -11.31 -12.43
N PRO A 288 5.34 -12.10 -11.78
CA PRO A 288 4.97 -12.88 -10.59
C PRO A 288 4.39 -12.03 -9.45
N VAL A 289 4.91 -10.81 -9.26
CA VAL A 289 4.40 -9.86 -8.25
C VAL A 289 3.00 -9.38 -8.64
N VAL A 290 2.79 -9.08 -9.92
CA VAL A 290 1.47 -8.69 -10.44
C VAL A 290 0.46 -9.83 -10.34
N VAL A 291 0.87 -11.08 -10.59
CA VAL A 291 -0.01 -12.25 -10.43
C VAL A 291 -0.42 -12.41 -8.97
N PHE A 292 0.52 -12.34 -8.03
CA PHE A 292 0.22 -12.35 -6.60
C PHE A 292 -0.77 -11.24 -6.23
N PHE A 293 -0.59 -10.05 -6.79
CA PHE A 293 -1.49 -8.92 -6.54
C PHE A 293 -2.90 -9.13 -7.08
N VAL A 294 -3.05 -9.62 -8.30
CA VAL A 294 -4.37 -9.92 -8.87
C VAL A 294 -5.11 -10.95 -8.00
N VAL A 295 -4.39 -11.94 -7.48
CA VAL A 295 -4.96 -12.91 -6.52
C VAL A 295 -5.34 -12.22 -5.21
N ALA A 296 -4.53 -11.31 -4.68
CA ALA A 296 -4.88 -10.55 -3.48
C ALA A 296 -6.11 -9.65 -3.67
N LEU A 297 -6.25 -9.01 -4.84
CA LEU A 297 -7.41 -8.17 -5.18
C LEU A 297 -8.71 -8.97 -5.30
N SER A 298 -8.64 -10.23 -5.72
CA SER A 298 -9.83 -11.09 -5.84
C SER A 298 -10.53 -11.37 -4.50
N GLY A 299 -9.92 -11.00 -3.38
CA GLY A 299 -10.45 -11.25 -2.04
C GLY A 299 -10.33 -12.70 -1.59
N LEU A 300 -9.65 -13.56 -2.37
CA LEU A 300 -9.40 -14.96 -2.04
C LEU A 300 -8.68 -15.12 -0.68
N PHE A 301 -7.81 -14.17 -0.33
CA PHE A 301 -7.10 -14.15 0.95
C PHE A 301 -6.91 -12.71 1.44
N THR A 302 -7.08 -12.46 2.74
CA THR A 302 -6.76 -11.18 3.38
C THR A 302 -5.25 -11.05 3.59
N LEU A 303 -4.68 -9.86 3.34
CA LEU A 303 -3.25 -9.58 3.60
C LEU A 303 -2.95 -9.60 5.10
N GLY A 304 -2.71 -10.79 5.64
CA GLY A 304 -2.29 -11.01 7.01
C GLY A 304 -0.79 -11.26 7.12
N TRP A 305 -0.23 -10.98 8.30
CA TRP A 305 1.17 -11.24 8.63
C TRP A 305 1.60 -12.69 8.35
N VAL A 306 0.74 -13.69 8.58
CA VAL A 306 1.02 -15.11 8.30
C VAL A 306 1.20 -15.38 6.80
N ILE A 307 0.32 -14.84 5.96
CA ILE A 307 0.37 -15.04 4.49
C ILE A 307 1.60 -14.33 3.92
N MET A 308 1.96 -13.16 4.47
CA MET A 308 3.17 -12.45 4.07
C MET A 308 4.45 -13.23 4.41
N LEU A 309 4.51 -13.85 5.59
CA LEU A 309 5.64 -14.71 5.95
C LEU A 309 5.70 -15.96 5.07
N ALA A 310 4.55 -16.57 4.76
CA ALA A 310 4.49 -17.70 3.84
C ALA A 310 4.98 -17.31 2.44
N LEU A 311 4.55 -16.16 1.92
CA LEU A 311 5.04 -15.61 0.65
C LEU A 311 6.55 -15.38 0.70
N ALA A 312 7.06 -14.74 1.76
CA ALA A 312 8.49 -14.51 1.93
C ALA A 312 9.28 -15.82 1.91
N ALA A 313 8.79 -16.87 2.57
CA ALA A 313 9.41 -18.19 2.56
C ALA A 313 9.42 -18.81 1.15
N VAL A 314 8.32 -18.71 0.41
CA VAL A 314 8.23 -19.19 -0.98
C VAL A 314 9.21 -18.44 -1.88
N VAL A 315 9.26 -17.11 -1.80
CA VAL A 315 10.18 -16.29 -2.60
C VAL A 315 11.63 -16.63 -2.24
N LEU A 316 11.95 -16.81 -0.97
CA LEU A 316 13.29 -17.21 -0.53
C LEU A 316 13.71 -18.56 -1.14
N LEU A 317 12.82 -19.55 -1.15
CA LEU A 317 13.10 -20.85 -1.78
C LEU A 317 13.36 -20.70 -3.28
N VAL A 318 12.56 -19.86 -3.96
CA VAL A 318 12.73 -19.55 -5.38
C VAL A 318 14.07 -18.84 -5.62
N ASP A 319 14.44 -17.87 -4.79
CA ASP A 319 15.71 -17.14 -4.87
C ASP A 319 16.91 -18.06 -4.75
N VAL A 320 16.88 -18.99 -3.79
CA VAL A 320 17.94 -20.00 -3.66
C VAL A 320 18.07 -20.81 -4.96
N GLY A 321 16.96 -21.25 -5.55
CA GLY A 321 16.96 -21.94 -6.83
C GLY A 321 17.56 -21.11 -7.96
N ILE A 322 17.15 -19.85 -8.09
CA ILE A 322 17.61 -18.94 -9.15
C ILE A 322 19.09 -18.61 -8.98
N VAL A 323 19.57 -18.34 -7.77
CA VAL A 323 20.98 -18.04 -7.49
C VAL A 323 21.87 -19.24 -7.84
N LEU A 324 21.42 -20.47 -7.55
CA LEU A 324 22.14 -21.68 -7.97
C LEU A 324 22.21 -21.81 -9.49
N VAL A 325 21.13 -21.51 -10.21
CA VAL A 325 21.13 -21.47 -11.69
C VAL A 325 22.05 -20.35 -12.21
N CYS A 326 22.07 -19.20 -11.55
CA CYS A 326 22.93 -18.07 -11.89
C CYS A 326 24.41 -18.45 -11.80
N LEU A 327 24.82 -19.07 -10.68
CA LEU A 327 26.20 -19.57 -10.49
C LEU A 327 26.60 -20.64 -11.52
N LYS A 328 25.67 -21.52 -11.93
CA LYS A 328 25.93 -22.53 -12.97
C LYS A 328 25.99 -21.94 -14.38
N THR A 329 25.21 -20.89 -14.65
CA THR A 329 25.19 -20.19 -15.94
C THR A 329 26.49 -19.40 -16.14
N PHE A 330 27.09 -18.94 -15.04
CA PHE A 330 28.35 -18.21 -15.02
C PHE A 330 29.58 -19.15 -15.03
N GLN A 331 29.75 -19.95 -16.08
CA GLN A 331 30.98 -20.73 -16.30
C GLN A 331 31.91 -20.02 -17.27
N ARG A 332 33.10 -19.59 -16.79
CA ARG A 332 34.18 -18.94 -17.56
C ARG A 332 34.49 -19.59 -18.91
N GLU A 333 34.36 -20.92 -18.98
CA GLU A 333 34.84 -21.73 -20.10
C GLU A 333 33.99 -21.61 -21.37
N GLN A 334 32.69 -21.32 -21.26
CA GLN A 334 31.85 -21.11 -22.46
C GLN A 334 31.79 -19.64 -22.91
N ILE A 335 32.12 -18.69 -22.03
CA ILE A 335 32.10 -17.26 -22.36
C ILE A 335 33.22 -16.94 -23.36
N LEU A 336 34.43 -17.51 -23.19
CA LEU A 336 35.55 -17.28 -24.11
C LEU A 336 35.39 -17.93 -25.50
N VAL A 337 34.53 -18.96 -25.64
CA VAL A 337 34.40 -19.73 -26.90
C VAL A 337 33.14 -19.34 -27.71
N ARG A 338 32.08 -18.84 -27.06
CA ARG A 338 30.81 -18.47 -27.74
C ARG A 338 30.58 -16.96 -27.91
N TRP A 339 31.38 -16.10 -27.30
CA TRP A 339 31.14 -14.65 -27.33
C TRP A 339 31.94 -14.04 -28.48
N LYS A 340 31.35 -14.08 -29.68
CA LYS A 340 31.82 -13.33 -30.86
C LYS A 340 31.11 -11.99 -30.95
#